data_AF-A0A7K3YBA4-F1
#
_entry.id   AF-A0A7K3YBA4-F1
#
_cell.length_a   1.000
_cell.length_b   1.000
_cell.length_c   1.000
_cell.angle_alpha   90.00
_cell.angle_beta   90.00
_cell.angle_gamma   90.00
#
_symmetry.space_group_name_H-M   'P 1'
#
loop_
_entity.id
_entity.type
_entity.pdbx_description
1 polymer ?
#
loop_
_entity_poly.entity_id
_entity_poly.type
_entity_poly.pdbx_seq_one_letter_code
_entity_poly.pdbx_strand_id
1 'polypeptide(L)'
;MDYAEILAGRGDLLPAYAGIVQALEDFEEFPFLLESIYREASELDDDGIDRLRFGLVRLQVYADIHRYENMEAAQQMKYVASVLERMLFGRLLIEGEEAGGRQQCC
;
A
#
# COMPACT_ATOMS: atom_id res chain seq x y z
N MET A 1 -0.62 10.92 -11.61
CA MET A 1 -1.69 10.43 -10.73
C MET A 1 -1.40 10.98 -9.35
N ASP A 2 -2.41 11.43 -8.60
CA ASP A 2 -2.17 11.98 -7.26
C ASP A 2 -2.24 10.85 -6.22
N TYR A 3 -1.11 10.19 -5.99
CA TYR A 3 -1.00 9.10 -5.01
C TYR A 3 -1.23 9.60 -3.57
N ALA A 4 -0.86 10.84 -3.28
CA ALA A 4 -1.04 11.44 -1.97
C ALA A 4 -2.53 11.64 -1.67
N GLU A 5 -3.33 12.09 -2.65
CA GLU A 5 -4.79 12.17 -2.51
C GLU A 5 -5.42 10.80 -2.26
N ILE A 6 -4.97 9.75 -2.96
CA ILE A 6 -5.49 8.38 -2.73
C ILE A 6 -5.15 7.89 -1.31
N LEU A 7 -3.90 8.11 -0.88
CA LEU A 7 -3.38 7.69 0.44
C LEU A 7 -3.99 8.47 1.61
N ALA A 8 -4.37 9.73 1.44
CA ALA A 8 -5.05 10.53 2.46
C ALA A 8 -6.58 10.44 2.39
N GLY A 9 -7.13 10.18 1.21
CA GLY A 9 -8.57 10.20 0.96
C GLY A 9 -9.14 11.60 1.15
N ARG A 10 -9.93 11.78 2.21
CA ARG A 10 -10.48 13.10 2.61
C ARG A 10 -9.88 13.63 3.92
N GLY A 11 -8.88 12.95 4.46
CA GLY A 11 -8.17 13.37 5.67
C GLY A 11 -6.86 14.10 5.36
N ASP A 12 -6.08 14.37 6.41
CA ASP A 12 -4.75 14.98 6.27
C ASP A 12 -3.70 13.98 5.78
N LEU A 13 -2.61 14.52 5.24
CA LEU A 13 -1.42 13.76 4.88
C LEU A 13 -0.68 13.29 6.14
N LEU A 14 -0.23 12.04 6.11
CA LEU A 14 0.71 11.51 7.11
C LEU A 14 2.15 11.65 6.58
N PRO A 15 3.14 11.84 7.47
CA PRO A 15 4.56 11.86 7.08
C PRO A 15 4.97 10.63 6.26
N ALA A 16 4.56 9.44 6.72
CA ALA A 16 4.84 8.16 6.07
C ALA A 16 4.33 8.05 4.62
N TYR A 17 3.40 8.90 4.18
CA TYR A 17 2.93 8.89 2.80
C TYR A 17 3.99 9.38 1.81
N ALA A 18 4.95 10.22 2.23
CA ALA A 18 5.98 10.72 1.32
C ALA A 18 6.82 9.58 0.72
N GLY A 19 7.32 8.67 1.57
CA GLY A 19 8.08 7.51 1.10
C GLY A 19 7.26 6.55 0.23
N ILE A 20 5.96 6.41 0.52
CA ILE A 20 5.06 5.56 -0.29
C ILE A 20 4.79 6.17 -1.66
N VAL A 21 4.56 7.49 -1.71
CA VAL A 21 4.41 8.22 -2.98
C VAL A 21 5.67 8.09 -3.81
N GLN A 22 6.84 8.28 -3.21
CA GLN A 22 8.12 8.11 -3.90
C GLN A 22 8.26 6.69 -4.48
N ALA A 23 7.91 5.65 -3.71
CA ALA A 23 7.94 4.26 -4.19
C ALA A 23 6.96 3.97 -5.35
N LEU A 24 5.90 4.77 -5.52
CA LEU A 24 4.92 4.64 -6.62
C LEU A 24 5.28 5.50 -7.83
N GLU A 25 6.03 6.57 -7.63
CA GLU A 25 6.59 7.40 -8.70
C GLU A 25 7.84 6.77 -9.31
N ASP A 26 8.66 6.13 -8.47
CA ASP A 26 9.84 5.36 -8.86
C ASP A 26 9.84 4.00 -8.17
N PHE A 27 9.34 3.00 -8.90
CA PHE A 27 9.17 1.64 -8.37
C PHE A 27 10.51 0.95 -8.07
N GLU A 28 11.59 1.32 -8.77
CA GLU A 28 12.91 0.72 -8.54
C GLU A 28 13.50 1.15 -7.19
N GLU A 29 13.06 2.28 -6.65
CA GLU A 29 13.47 2.77 -5.33
C GLU A 29 12.76 2.04 -4.18
N PHE A 30 11.63 1.36 -4.42
CA PHE A 30 10.80 0.77 -3.37
C PHE A 30 11.59 -0.14 -2.39
N PRO A 31 12.48 -1.05 -2.83
CA PRO A 31 13.24 -1.89 -1.90
C PRO A 31 14.12 -1.09 -0.93
N PHE A 32 14.62 0.07 -1.34
CA PHE A 32 15.48 0.93 -0.52
C PHE A 32 14.69 1.81 0.44
N LEU A 33 13.41 2.08 0.12
CA LEU A 33 12.50 2.89 0.93
C LEU A 33 11.78 2.10 2.03
N LEU A 34 11.84 0.75 2.03
CA LEU A 34 11.14 -0.09 3.01
C LEU A 34 11.49 0.28 4.46
N GLU A 35 12.78 0.45 4.76
CA GLU A 35 13.23 0.74 6.13
C GLU A 35 12.84 2.16 6.57
N SER A 36 12.94 3.16 5.70
CA SER A 36 12.55 4.54 6.05
C SER A 36 11.04 4.64 6.28
N ILE A 37 10.23 4.03 5.40
CA ILE A 37 8.77 3.97 5.57
C ILE A 37 8.41 3.25 6.88
N TYR A 38 9.08 2.16 7.21
CA TYR A 38 8.86 1.44 8.48
C TYR A 38 9.15 2.31 9.70
N ARG A 39 10.30 3.02 9.70
CA ARG A 39 10.68 3.91 10.80
C ARG A 39 9.70 5.06 10.95
N GLU A 40 9.33 5.73 9.87
CA GLU A 40 8.33 6.80 9.89
C GLU A 40 6.97 6.32 10.39
N ALA A 41 6.53 5.13 9.95
CA ALA A 41 5.29 4.53 10.43
C ALA A 41 5.32 4.19 11.93
N SER A 42 6.48 3.83 12.46
CA SER A 42 6.67 3.50 13.88
C SER A 42 6.61 4.72 14.82
N GLU A 43 6.74 5.92 14.27
CA GLU A 43 6.62 7.20 15.00
C GLU A 43 5.18 7.72 15.07
N LEU A 44 4.25 7.09 14.35
CA LEU A 44 2.83 7.44 14.36
C LEU A 44 2.17 7.02 15.69
N ASP A 45 1.16 7.80 16.09
CA ASP A 45 0.23 7.41 17.15
C ASP A 45 -0.78 6.37 16.65
N ASP A 46 -1.59 5.81 17.56
CA ASP A 46 -2.56 4.76 17.23
C ASP A 46 -3.52 5.20 16.10
N ASP A 47 -4.01 6.44 16.15
CA ASP A 47 -4.88 7.01 15.10
C ASP A 47 -4.13 7.14 13.76
N GLY A 48 -2.86 7.56 13.78
CA GLY A 48 -2.00 7.64 12.60
C GLY A 48 -1.72 6.27 11.99
N ILE A 49 -1.49 5.24 12.82
CA ILE A 49 -1.29 3.85 12.39
C ILE A 49 -2.53 3.32 11.67
N ASP A 50 -3.72 3.53 12.22
CA ASP A 50 -4.98 3.13 11.59
C ASP A 50 -5.21 3.86 10.27
N ARG A 51 -4.95 5.17 10.23
CA ARG A 51 -5.04 5.98 9.00
C ARG A 51 -4.05 5.51 7.93
N LEU A 52 -2.83 5.14 8.32
CA LEU A 52 -1.84 4.56 7.41
C LEU A 52 -2.35 3.25 6.82
N ARG A 53 -2.88 2.35 7.66
CA ARG A 53 -3.45 1.08 7.20
C ARG A 53 -4.57 1.29 6.18
N PHE A 54 -5.52 2.18 6.48
CA PHE A 54 -6.60 2.50 5.54
C PHE A 54 -6.10 3.21 4.28
N GLY A 55 -4.99 3.95 4.35
CA GLY A 55 -4.32 4.52 3.18
C GLY A 55 -3.83 3.43 2.22
N LEU A 56 -3.14 2.41 2.74
CA LEU A 56 -2.67 1.26 1.96
C LEU A 56 -3.85 0.48 1.35
N VAL A 57 -4.93 0.29 2.11
CA VAL A 57 -6.16 -0.35 1.63
C VAL A 57 -6.81 0.46 0.51
N ARG A 58 -6.87 1.79 0.65
CA ARG A 58 -7.40 2.68 -0.41
C ARG A 58 -6.58 2.58 -1.69
N LEU A 59 -5.25 2.44 -1.58
CA LEU A 59 -4.39 2.23 -2.73
C LEU A 59 -4.70 0.89 -3.45
N GLN A 60 -4.92 -0.19 -2.69
CA GLN A 60 -5.34 -1.49 -3.25
C GLN A 60 -6.70 -1.40 -3.95
N VAL A 61 -7.69 -0.76 -3.32
CA VAL A 61 -9.03 -0.58 -3.91
C VAL A 61 -8.97 0.29 -5.16
N TYR A 62 -8.18 1.37 -5.14
CA TYR A 62 -7.98 2.23 -6.30
C TYR A 62 -7.37 1.45 -7.47
N ALA A 63 -6.34 0.64 -7.20
CA ALA A 63 -5.73 -0.24 -8.18
C ALA A 63 -6.74 -1.22 -8.80
N ASP A 64 -7.62 -1.80 -8.00
CA ASP A 64 -8.65 -2.72 -8.48
C ASP A 64 -9.72 -2.03 -9.34
N ILE A 65 -10.13 -0.80 -9.00
CA ILE A 65 -11.07 0.00 -9.80
C ILE A 65 -10.48 0.34 -11.16
N HIS A 66 -9.22 0.76 -11.21
CA HIS A 66 -8.55 1.26 -12.42
C HIS A 66 -7.68 0.19 -13.10
N ARG A 67 -7.88 -1.10 -12.76
CA ARG A 67 -7.02 -2.22 -13.17
C ARG A 67 -6.83 -2.38 -14.68
N TYR A 68 -7.78 -1.89 -15.46
CA TYR A 68 -7.78 -1.98 -16.92
C TYR A 68 -7.32 -0.70 -17.61
N GLU A 69 -7.22 0.41 -16.90
CA GLU A 69 -6.79 1.69 -17.46
C GLU A 69 -5.27 1.72 -17.60
N ASN A 70 -4.57 1.28 -16.55
CA ASN A 70 -3.13 1.10 -16.55
C ASN A 70 -2.79 -0.10 -15.68
N MET A 71 -2.64 -1.26 -16.34
CA MET A 71 -2.40 -2.53 -15.66
C MET A 71 -1.08 -2.54 -14.88
N GLU A 72 -0.03 -1.92 -15.43
CA GLU A 72 1.28 -1.86 -14.79
C GLU A 72 1.22 -1.00 -13.51
N ALA A 73 0.68 0.21 -13.60
CA ALA A 73 0.53 1.08 -12.44
C ALA A 73 -0.38 0.46 -11.37
N ALA A 74 -1.49 -0.18 -11.77
CA ALA A 74 -2.37 -0.89 -10.84
C ALA A 74 -1.66 -2.06 -10.14
N GLN A 75 -0.84 -2.83 -10.86
CA GLN A 75 -0.05 -3.91 -10.26
C GLN A 75 1.01 -3.38 -9.29
N GLN A 76 1.72 -2.31 -9.64
CA GLN A 76 2.70 -1.66 -8.77
C GLN A 76 2.06 -1.15 -7.48
N MET A 77 0.94 -0.42 -7.58
CA MET A 77 0.16 0.02 -6.43
C MET A 77 -0.21 -1.13 -5.50
N LYS A 78 -0.75 -2.22 -6.08
CA LYS A 78 -1.20 -3.38 -5.32
C LYS A 78 -0.04 -4.08 -4.64
N TYR A 79 1.10 -4.20 -5.31
CA TYR A 79 2.31 -4.78 -4.74
C TYR A 79 2.87 -3.93 -3.59
N VAL A 80 3.10 -2.64 -3.81
CA VAL A 80 3.62 -1.71 -2.79
C VAL A 80 2.72 -1.73 -1.56
N ALA A 81 1.41 -1.55 -1.73
CA ALA A 81 0.46 -1.55 -0.62
C ALA A 81 0.46 -2.86 0.15
N SER A 82 0.45 -4.01 -0.55
CA SER A 82 0.40 -5.32 0.08
C SER A 82 1.68 -5.66 0.85
N VAL A 83 2.84 -5.29 0.32
CA VAL A 83 4.13 -5.50 0.99
C VAL A 83 4.21 -4.66 2.26
N LEU A 84 3.90 -3.36 2.16
CA LEU A 84 3.90 -2.46 3.31
C LEU A 84 2.88 -2.91 4.36
N GLU A 85 1.69 -3.34 3.95
CA GLU A 85 0.66 -3.77 4.89
C GLU A 85 1.09 -5.06 5.63
N ARG A 86 1.68 -6.03 4.94
CA ARG A 86 2.24 -7.23 5.56
C ARG A 86 3.40 -6.91 6.50
N MET A 87 4.27 -5.98 6.11
CA MET A 87 5.42 -5.56 6.92
C MET A 87 4.98 -4.85 8.21
N LEU A 88 4.02 -3.93 8.13
CA LEU A 88 3.59 -3.10 9.25
C LEU A 88 2.54 -3.76 10.14
N PHE A 89 1.64 -4.57 9.57
CA PHE A 89 0.46 -5.11 10.27
C PHE A 89 0.41 -6.64 10.31
N GLY A 90 1.37 -7.32 9.67
CA GLY A 90 1.49 -8.79 9.64
C GLY A 90 0.48 -9.51 8.74
N ARG A 91 -0.55 -8.82 8.26
CA ARG A 91 -1.60 -9.38 7.40
C ARG A 91 -2.27 -8.29 6.56
N LEU A 92 -2.81 -8.69 5.42
CA LEU A 92 -3.68 -7.82 4.62
C LEU A 92 -5.04 -7.67 5.31
N LEU A 93 -5.64 -6.48 5.20
CA LEU A 93 -7.02 -6.25 5.63
C LEU A 93 -8.01 -6.79 4.60
N ILE A 94 -7.68 -6.65 3.31
CA ILE A 94 -8.43 -7.22 2.20
C ILE A 94 -7.54 -8.29 1.57
N GLU A 95 -7.90 -9.55 1.76
CA GLU A 95 -7.23 -10.64 1.04
C GLU A 95 -7.63 -10.56 -0.43
N GLY A 96 -6.63 -10.41 -1.31
CA GLY A 96 -6.85 -10.48 -2.75
C GLY A 96 -7.20 -11.91 -3.18
N GLU A 97 -7.84 -12.05 -4.34
CA GLU A 97 -7.87 -13.33 -5.05
C GLU A 97 -6.43 -13.69 -5.45
N GLU A 98 -5.74 -14.47 -4.61
CA GLU A 98 -4.44 -15.03 -4.97
C GLU A 98 -4.61 -15.88 -6.24
N ALA A 99 -3.92 -15.50 -7.31
CA ALA A 99 -3.83 -16.30 -8.53
C ALA A 99 -3.13 -17.63 -8.22
N GLY A 100 -3.93 -18.65 -7.85
CA GLY A 100 -3.62 -20.07 -7.96
C GLY A 100 -2.70 -20.67 -6.90
N GLY A 101 -3.30 -21.26 -5.86
CA GLY A 101 -2.59 -22.06 -4.84
C GLY A 101 -3.44 -23.18 -4.25
N ARG A 102 -3.66 -24.25 -5.02
CA ARG A 102 -4.02 -25.63 -4.61
C ARG A 102 -4.80 -25.79 -3.30
N GLN A 103 -6.11 -25.98 -3.44
CA GLN A 103 -6.86 -26.84 -2.52
C GLN A 103 -6.57 -28.31 -2.89
N GLN A 104 -5.45 -28.84 -2.42
CA GLN A 104 -5.31 -30.26 -2.16
C GLN A 104 -5.22 -30.43 -0.64
N CYS A 105 -6.24 -31.01 -0.05
CA CYS A 105 -6.12 -31.90 1.10
C CYS A 105 -7.42 -32.71 1.24
N CYS A 106 -7.27 -33.99 0.86
CA CYS A 106 -7.96 -35.22 1.27
C CYS A 106 -9.43 -35.19 1.70
#